data_AF-A0A914K309-F1
#
_entry.id   AF-A0A914K309-F1
#
_cell.length_a   1.000
_cell.length_b   1.000
_cell.length_c   1.000
_cell.angle_alpha   90.00
_cell.angle_beta   90.00
_cell.angle_gamma   90.00
#
_symmetry.space_group_name_H-M   'P 1'
#
loop_
_entity.id
_entity.type
_entity.pdbx_description
1 polymer ?
#
loop_
_entity_poly.entity_id
_entity_poly.type
_entity_poly.pdbx_seq_one_letter_code
_entity_poly.pdbx_strand_id
1 'polypeptide(L)' 'MKLLFLLLLVFGLISMVLNAPLETSDEENERCEDKSEYCKFMKARCFDVKYSKLMKTQCRQTCGFC' A
#
# COMPACT_ATOMS: atom_id res chain seq x y z
N MET A 1 8.76 -45.60 -7.08
CA MET A 1 7.50 -45.01 -6.58
C MET A 1 7.72 -43.87 -5.57
N LYS A 2 8.65 -43.97 -4.62
CA LYS A 2 8.99 -42.87 -3.68
C LYS A 2 9.40 -41.55 -4.38
N LEU A 3 10.19 -41.64 -5.45
CA LEU A 3 10.68 -40.49 -6.22
C LEU A 3 9.54 -39.74 -6.97
N LEU A 4 8.55 -40.49 -7.48
CA LEU A 4 7.39 -39.91 -8.14
C LEU A 4 6.51 -39.10 -7.17
N PHE A 5 6.39 -39.59 -5.93
CA PHE A 5 5.67 -38.91 -4.87
C PHE A 5 6.36 -37.59 -4.46
N LEU A 6 7.69 -37.60 -4.37
CA LEU A 6 8.48 -36.40 -4.10
C LEU A 6 8.31 -35.34 -5.20
N LEU A 7 8.32 -35.75 -6.47
CA LEU A 7 8.11 -34.82 -7.60
C LEU A 7 6.72 -34.17 -7.55
N LEU A 8 5.65 -34.92 -7.28
CA LEU A 8 4.29 -34.37 -7.21
C LEU A 8 4.13 -33.36 -6.05
N LEU A 9 4.75 -33.61 -4.90
CA LEU A 9 4.75 -32.66 -3.78
C LEU A 9 5.48 -31.37 -4.14
N VAL A 10 6.64 -31.48 -4.79
CA VAL A 10 7.42 -30.32 -5.22
C VAL A 10 6.67 -29.50 -6.27
N PHE A 11 6.09 -30.13 -7.30
CA PHE A 11 5.27 -29.45 -8.31
C PHE A 11 4.02 -28.78 -7.72
N GLY A 12 3.37 -29.42 -6.73
CA GLY A 12 2.20 -28.87 -6.04
C GLY A 12 2.53 -27.62 -5.22
N LEU A 13 3.63 -27.63 -4.47
CA LEU A 13 4.11 -26.49 -3.70
C LEU A 13 4.56 -25.34 -4.61
N ILE A 14 5.24 -25.64 -5.71
CA ILE A 14 5.68 -24.63 -6.70
C ILE A 14 4.48 -23.90 -7.32
N SER A 15 3.41 -24.63 -7.65
CA SER A 15 2.19 -24.07 -8.25
C SER A 15 1.45 -23.10 -7.30
N MET A 16 1.46 -23.39 -5.98
CA MET A 16 0.82 -22.53 -4.98
C MET A 16 1.51 -21.16 -4.82
N VAL A 17 2.84 -21.12 -4.93
CA VAL A 17 3.62 -19.88 -4.75
C VAL A 17 3.63 -19.05 -6.03
N LEU A 18 3.63 -19.68 -7.21
CA LEU A 18 3.77 -18.99 -8.50
C LEU A 18 2.48 -18.33 -9.01
N ASN A 19 1.31 -18.77 -8.51
CA ASN A 19 0.01 -18.18 -8.86
C ASN A 19 -0.50 -17.18 -7.82
N ALA A 20 0.32 -16.81 -6.84
CA ALA A 20 -0.01 -15.67 -5.99
C ALA A 20 -0.12 -14.43 -6.89
N PRO A 21 -1.26 -13.73 -6.92
CA PRO A 21 -1.27 -12.39 -7.50
C PRO A 21 -0.27 -11.59 -6.69
N LEU A 22 0.78 -11.15 -7.37
CA LEU A 22 1.74 -10.20 -6.83
C LEU A 22 0.91 -9.01 -6.38
N GLU A 23 0.73 -8.85 -5.07
CA GLU A 23 0.18 -7.63 -4.49
C GLU A 23 1.13 -6.53 -4.94
N THR A 24 0.73 -5.83 -6.00
CA THR A 24 1.44 -4.69 -6.52
C THR A 24 1.49 -3.70 -5.38
N SER A 25 2.68 -3.54 -4.79
CA SER A 25 3.02 -2.46 -3.87
C SER A 25 3.03 -1.09 -4.59
N ASP A 26 2.21 -0.92 -5.62
CA ASP A 26 2.09 0.25 -6.49
C ASP A 26 0.71 0.92 -6.31
N GLU A 27 0.18 0.93 -5.10
CA GLU A 27 -0.95 1.79 -4.72
C GLU A 27 -0.48 3.01 -3.90
N GLU A 28 0.81 3.36 -3.95
CA GLU A 28 1.31 4.63 -3.43
C GLU A 28 1.20 5.79 -4.45
N ASN A 29 0.35 5.63 -5.48
CA ASN A 29 -0.18 6.77 -6.21
C ASN A 29 -1.64 6.55 -6.61
N GLU A 30 -2.44 6.00 -5.69
CA GLU A 30 -3.86 6.31 -5.68
C GLU A 30 -3.98 7.82 -5.49
N ARG A 31 -4.18 8.52 -6.61
CA ARG A 31 -4.40 9.97 -6.79
C ARG A 31 -3.95 10.86 -5.62
N CYS A 32 -2.95 11.69 -5.90
CA CYS A 32 -2.60 12.83 -5.04
C CYS A 32 -3.79 13.80 -4.90
N GLU A 33 -4.65 13.52 -3.94
CA GLU A 33 -5.80 14.35 -3.61
C GLU A 33 -6.00 14.39 -2.09
N ASP A 34 -6.70 15.43 -1.66
CA ASP A 34 -7.17 15.52 -0.29
C ASP A 34 -8.40 14.62 -0.09
N LYS A 35 -8.36 13.77 0.92
CA LYS A 35 -9.45 12.87 1.32
C LYS A 35 -10.48 13.55 2.22
N SER A 36 -10.20 14.79 2.66
CA SER A 36 -11.06 15.53 3.59
C SER A 36 -11.27 16.97 3.14
N GLU A 37 -12.51 17.42 3.17
CA GLU A 37 -12.85 18.83 2.88
C GLU A 37 -12.28 19.83 3.91
N TYR A 38 -11.89 19.33 5.09
CA TYR A 38 -11.28 20.16 6.15
C TYR A 38 -9.82 20.52 5.86
N CYS A 39 -9.18 19.91 4.87
CA CYS A 39 -7.78 20.18 4.54
C CYS A 39 -7.53 21.67 4.26
N LYS A 40 -8.49 22.37 3.63
CA LYS A 40 -8.43 23.83 3.39
C LYS A 40 -8.22 24.67 4.67
N PHE A 41 -8.68 24.18 5.83
CA PHE A 41 -8.52 24.85 7.12
C PHE A 41 -7.34 24.33 7.94
N MET A 42 -6.75 23.20 7.52
CA MET A 42 -5.70 22.50 8.25
C MET A 42 -4.30 22.73 7.67
N LYS A 43 -4.14 23.59 6.66
CA LYS A 43 -2.83 23.89 6.04
C LYS A 43 -1.75 24.31 7.05
N ALA A 44 -2.12 25.07 8.08
CA ALA A 44 -1.19 25.46 9.14
C ALA A 44 -0.67 24.27 9.99
N ARG A 45 -1.33 23.10 9.91
CA ARG A 45 -1.03 21.89 10.66
C ARG A 45 -0.13 20.90 9.91
N CYS A 46 0.25 21.19 8.66
CA CYS A 46 1.10 20.28 7.86
C CYS A 46 2.40 19.88 8.58
N PHE A 47 2.99 20.80 9.34
CA PHE A 47 4.23 20.58 10.10
C PHE A 47 4.01 20.45 11.62
N ASP A 48 2.75 20.42 12.06
CA ASP A 48 2.42 20.20 13.45
C ASP A 48 2.59 18.70 13.75
N VAL A 49 3.52 18.37 14.67
CA VAL A 49 3.86 16.98 15.02
C VAL A 49 2.61 16.18 15.39
N LYS A 50 1.65 16.81 16.09
CA LYS A 50 0.39 16.19 16.51
C LYS A 50 -0.49 15.76 15.34
N TYR A 51 -0.46 16.53 14.25
CA TYR A 51 -1.33 16.32 13.08
C TYR A 51 -0.58 15.73 11.88
N SER A 52 0.74 15.56 11.96
CA SER A 52 1.59 15.05 10.88
C SER A 52 1.05 13.78 10.22
N LYS A 53 0.63 12.78 11.02
CA LYS A 53 0.03 11.54 10.51
C LYS A 53 -1.29 11.78 9.79
N LEU A 54 -2.15 12.62 10.37
CA LEU A 54 -3.43 12.98 9.76
C LEU A 54 -3.22 13.71 8.44
N MET A 55 -2.32 14.70 8.41
CA MET A 55 -2.04 15.50 7.22
C MET A 55 -1.42 14.65 6.10
N LYS A 56 -0.50 13.73 6.43
CA LYS A 56 0.09 12.78 5.46
C LYS A 56 -0.88 11.75 4.89
N THR A 57 -2.01 11.51 5.55
CA THR A 57 -2.99 10.51 5.08
C THR A 57 -4.21 11.15 4.44
N GLN A 58 -4.66 12.30 4.95
CA GLN A 58 -5.89 12.96 4.55
C GLN A 58 -5.68 14.20 3.69
N CYS A 59 -4.58 14.92 3.88
CA CYS A 59 -4.36 16.26 3.28
C CYS A 59 -3.06 16.32 2.48
N ARG A 60 -2.78 15.25 1.72
CA ARG A 60 -1.52 15.08 0.99
C ARG A 60 -1.33 16.18 -0.04
N GLN A 61 -2.40 16.57 -0.74
CA GLN A 61 -2.34 17.61 -1.77
C GLN A 61 -2.21 19.00 -1.13
N THR A 62 -3.02 19.31 -0.11
CA THR A 62 -2.94 20.58 0.62
C THR A 62 -1.55 20.82 1.22
N CYS A 63 -0.91 19.77 1.73
CA CYS A 63 0.39 19.86 2.39
C CYS A 63 1.59 19.62 1.47
N GLY A 64 1.38 19.20 0.21
CA GLY A 64 2.48 18.87 -0.72
C GLY A 64 3.28 17.64 -0.28
N PHE A 65 2.59 16.59 0.15
CA PHE A 65 3.19 15.29 0.52
C PHE A 65 3.09 14.23 -0.57
N CYS A 66 2.35 14.55 -1.61
CA CYS A 66 2.71 14.07 -2.93
C CYS A 66 4.05 14.72 -3.31
#